data_AF-A0A318J7H6-F1
#
_entry.id   AF-A0A318J7H6-F1
#
_cell.length_a   1.000
_cell.length_b   1.000
_cell.length_c   1.000
_cell.angle_alpha   90.00
_cell.angle_beta   90.00
_cell.angle_gamma   90.00
#
_symmetry.space_group_name_H-M   'P 1'
#
loop_
_entity.id
_entity.type
_entity.pdbx_description
1 polymer ?
#
loop_
_entity_poly.entity_id
_entity_poly.type
_entity_poly.pdbx_seq_one_letter_code
_entity_poly.pdbx_strand_id
1 'polypeptide(L)' 'MRFEWDENKNQINIRKHGIDFSDAADIFKHPMLTLFDGRED' A
#
# COMPACT_ATOMS: atom_id res chain seq x y z
N MET A 1 6.55 1.14 -11.89
CA MET A 1 5.37 1.80 -11.29
C MET A 1 5.89 2.91 -10.40
N ARG A 2 5.43 4.16 -10.59
CA ARG A 2 5.81 5.29 -9.71
C ARG A 2 4.62 5.54 -8.79
N PHE A 3 4.84 5.40 -7.49
CA PHE A 3 3.84 5.69 -6.48
C PHE A 3 4.12 7.09 -5.93
N GLU A 4 3.07 7.88 -5.77
CA GLU A 4 3.14 9.21 -5.17
C GLU A 4 2.16 9.26 -4.00
N TRP A 5 2.64 9.75 -2.86
CA TRP A 5 1.84 9.98 -1.67
C TRP A 5 2.29 11.26 -0.99
N ASP A 6 1.40 11.79 -0.16
CA ASP A 6 1.70 12.91 0.71
C ASP A 6 2.52 12.45 1.92
N GLU A 7 3.59 13.19 2.25
CA GLU A 7 4.49 12.81 3.33
C GLU A 7 3.82 12.86 4.71
N ASN A 8 2.86 13.76 4.92
CA ASN A 8 2.09 13.81 6.17
C ASN A 8 1.27 12.53 6.34
N LYS A 9 0.69 12.00 5.26
CA LYS A 9 0.01 10.70 5.28
C LYS A 9 0.98 9.55 5.59
N ASN A 10 2.19 9.57 5.05
CA ASN A 10 3.19 8.54 5.35
C ASN A 10 3.54 8.53 6.84
N GLN A 11 3.82 9.71 7.42
CA GLN A 11 4.11 9.83 8.86
C GLN A 11 2.94 9.37 9.74
N ILE A 12 1.70 9.68 9.35
CA ILE A 12 0.50 9.19 10.05
C ILE A 12 0.40 7.67 9.94
N ASN A 13 0.67 7.09 8.77
CA ASN A 13 0.60 5.65 8.55
C ASN A 13 1.66 4.90 9.36
N ILE A 14 2.90 5.42 9.40
CA ILE A 14 3.98 4.91 10.26
C ILE A 14 3.55 4.96 11.73
N ARG A 15 2.99 6.08 12.20
CA ARG A 15 2.57 6.21 13.59
C ARG A 15 1.41 5.27 13.96
N LYS A 16 0.44 5.09 13.07
CA LYS A 16 -0.77 4.29 13.33
C LYS A 16 -0.54 2.79 13.16
N HIS A 17 0.26 2.42 12.16
CA HIS A 17 0.35 1.05 11.67
C HIS A 17 1.79 0.52 11.61
N GLY A 18 2.79 1.38 11.82
CA GLY A 18 4.21 0.99 11.76
C GLY A 18 4.72 0.74 10.34
N ILE A 19 3.97 1.17 9.32
CA ILE A 19 4.25 0.87 7.91
C ILE A 19 4.64 2.16 7.19
N ASP A 20 5.82 2.14 6.57
CA ASP A 20 6.27 3.18 5.64
C ASP A 20 5.81 2.84 4.21
N PHE A 21 5.29 3.83 3.48
CA PHE A 21 4.77 3.63 2.13
C PHE A 21 5.86 3.38 1.08
N SER A 22 7.09 3.84 1.31
CA SER A 22 8.22 3.56 0.43
C SER A 22 8.62 2.08 0.51
N ASP A 23 8.64 1.53 1.72
CA ASP A 23 8.91 0.11 1.96
C ASP A 23 7.75 -0.77 1.49
N ALA A 24 6.51 -0.38 1.83
CA ALA A 24 5.31 -1.12 1.42
C ALA A 24 5.13 -1.18 -0.10
N ALA A 25 5.71 -0.25 -0.86
CA ALA A 25 5.70 -0.33 -2.32
C ALA A 25 6.47 -1.55 -2.88
N ASP A 26 7.39 -2.14 -2.10
CA ASP A 26 8.16 -3.32 -2.53
C ASP A 26 7.29 -4.57 -2.66
N ILE A 27 6.19 -4.68 -1.90
CA ILE A 27 5.30 -5.86 -1.93
C ILE A 27 4.77 -6.13 -3.35
N PHE A 28 4.57 -5.07 -4.14
CA PHE A 28 4.07 -5.15 -5.51
C PHE A 28 5.10 -5.68 -6.50
N LYS A 29 6.37 -5.83 -6.10
CA LYS A 29 7.42 -6.46 -6.92
C LYS A 29 7.43 -7.99 -6.79
N HIS A 30 6.72 -8.55 -5.81
CA HIS A 30 6.64 -9.97 -5.57
C HIS A 30 5.30 -10.54 -6.05
N PRO A 31 5.19 -11.86 -6.30
CA PRO A 31 3.93 -12.50 -6.62
C PRO A 31 2.89 -12.24 -5.51
N MET A 32 1.77 -11.65 -5.88
CA MET A 32 0.67 -11.40 -4.94
C MET A 32 -0.48 -12.36 -5.20
N LEU A 33 -1.03 -12.93 -4.12
CA LEU A 33 -2.29 -13.65 -4.19
C LEU A 33 -3.43 -12.63 -4.27
N THR A 34 -4.08 -12.55 -5.41
CA THR A 34 -5.23 -11.66 -5.62
C THR A 34 -6.46 -12.51 -5.94
N LEU A 35 -7.62 -12.09 -5.40
CA LEU A 35 -8.92 -12.66 -5.72
C LEU A 35 -9.79 -11.54 -6.26
N PHE A 36 -10.33 -11.72 -7.46
CA PHE A 36 -11.29 -10.79 -8.03
C PHE A 36 -12.62 -10.92 -7.29
N ASP A 37 -13.08 -9.84 -6.65
CA ASP A 37 -14.42 -9.75 -6.09
C ASP A 37 -15.37 -9.23 -7.19
N GLY A 38 -16.29 -10.09 -7.63
CA GLY A 38 -17.25 -9.81 -8.69
C GLY A 38 -18.67 -9.60 -8.18
N ARG A 39 -18.84 -9.17 -6.93
CA ARG A 39 -20.17 -8.88 -6.39
C ARG A 39 -20.69 -7.58 -7.01
N GLU A 40 -21.91 -7.62 -7.52
CA GLU A 40 -22.67 -6.44 -7.91
C GLU A 40 -23.63 -6.13 -6.75
N ASP A 41 -23.57 -4.92 -6.20
CA ASP A 41 -24.40 -4.44 -5.07
C ASP A 41 -25.89 -4.35 -5.45
#